data_AF-A0A2V7UVA2-F1
#
_entry.id   AF-A0A2V7UVA2-F1
#
_cell.length_a   1.000
_cell.length_b   1.000
_cell.length_c   1.000
_cell.angle_alpha   90.00
_cell.angle_beta   90.00
_cell.angle_gamma   90.00
#
_symmetry.space_group_name_H-M   'P 1'
#
loop_
_entity.id
_entity.type
_entity.pdbx_description
1 polymer ?
#
loop_
_entity_poly.entity_id
_entity_poly.type
_entity_poly.pdbx_seq_one_letter_code
_entity_poly.pdbx_strand_id
1 'polypeptide(L)'
;MALVKASQQPSGGEEKAARKGRVPEDMLKCSYRPPSADFYCWRFKLWYNTLDCAFRTQHHTFEGCARCAQGNFNLKARRRDLVVKRFLGGPPR
;
A
#
# COMPACT_ATOMS: atom_id res chain seq x y z
N MET A 1 56.46 17.68 14.42
CA MET A 1 55.58 18.80 14.02
C MET A 1 55.46 18.74 12.50
N ALA A 2 54.31 18.71 11.82
CA ALA A 2 52.90 18.77 12.19
C ALA A 2 52.08 17.95 11.17
N LEU A 3 50.93 17.44 11.60
CA LEU A 3 49.99 16.63 10.84
C LEU A 3 49.39 17.39 9.63
N VAL A 4 49.41 16.76 8.46
CA VAL A 4 48.67 17.24 7.28
C VAL A 4 47.20 16.81 7.34
N LYS A 5 46.42 17.70 7.95
CA LYS A 5 45.04 18.10 7.64
C LYS A 5 44.16 17.08 6.88
N ALA A 6 43.30 16.43 7.65
CA ALA A 6 42.18 15.60 7.19
C ALA A 6 41.30 16.33 6.16
N SER A 7 41.10 15.71 5.00
CA SER A 7 40.09 16.11 4.03
C SER A 7 38.70 15.88 4.64
N GLN A 8 38.03 16.98 4.98
CA GLN A 8 36.64 16.99 5.41
C GLN A 8 35.77 16.39 4.30
N GLN A 9 35.04 15.32 4.63
CA GLN A 9 33.95 14.81 3.80
C GLN A 9 32.91 15.92 3.63
N PRO A 10 32.39 16.15 2.41
CA PRO A 10 31.20 16.98 2.27
C PRO A 10 30.02 16.21 2.86
N SER A 11 29.64 16.60 4.07
CA SER A 11 28.33 16.35 4.65
C SER A 11 27.28 17.07 3.82
N GLY A 12 26.40 16.33 3.15
CA GLY A 12 25.25 16.91 2.48
C GLY A 12 24.94 16.24 1.15
N GLY A 13 23.84 15.48 1.13
CA GLY A 13 23.23 15.05 -0.12
C GLY A 13 22.98 13.55 -0.24
N GLU A 14 22.47 12.89 0.80
CA GLU A 14 21.73 11.62 0.60
C GLU A 14 20.34 11.91 -0.01
N GLU A 15 20.38 12.50 -1.20
CA GLU A 15 19.24 12.79 -2.07
C GLU A 15 19.03 11.62 -3.05
N LYS A 16 19.12 10.35 -2.65
CA LYS A 16 18.88 9.22 -3.59
C LYS A 16 18.25 7.98 -2.95
N ALA A 17 17.04 8.12 -2.41
CA ALA A 17 16.13 6.96 -2.21
C ALA A 17 14.62 7.30 -2.15
N ALA A 18 14.23 8.57 -2.09
CA ALA A 18 12.82 8.97 -1.98
C ALA A 18 12.13 9.14 -3.35
N ARG A 19 12.15 8.11 -4.20
CA ARG A 19 11.45 8.18 -5.51
C ARG A 19 10.46 7.03 -5.70
N LYS A 20 9.36 7.03 -4.92
CA LYS A 20 7.99 6.72 -5.39
C LYS A 20 6.90 7.05 -4.35
N GLY A 21 6.17 8.15 -4.56
CA GLY A 21 4.72 8.19 -4.28
C GLY A 21 4.24 8.41 -2.85
N ARG A 22 4.77 9.40 -2.11
CA ARG A 22 4.00 9.92 -0.97
C ARG A 22 2.78 10.66 -1.56
N VAL A 23 1.59 10.10 -1.37
CA VAL A 23 0.33 10.70 -1.85
C VAL A 23 0.12 11.99 -1.05
N PRO A 24 -0.14 13.15 -1.69
CA PRO A 24 -0.42 14.39 -0.98
C PRO A 24 -1.55 14.21 0.04
N GLU A 25 -1.40 14.75 1.26
CA GLU A 25 -2.36 14.52 2.36
C GLU A 25 -3.76 15.07 2.05
N ASP A 26 -3.84 16.15 1.28
CA ASP A 26 -5.05 16.75 0.73
C ASP A 26 -5.82 15.83 -0.23
N MET A 27 -5.15 14.84 -0.81
CA MET A 27 -5.78 13.81 -1.64
C MET A 27 -6.26 12.60 -0.84
N LEU A 28 -5.99 12.53 0.47
CA LEU A 28 -6.46 11.47 1.35
C LEU A 28 -7.82 11.87 1.92
N LYS A 29 -8.90 11.14 1.59
CA LYS A 29 -10.17 11.34 2.31
C LYS A 29 -10.03 11.00 3.79
N CYS A 30 -9.09 10.13 4.12
CA CYS A 30 -8.71 9.81 5.49
C CYS A 30 -7.19 9.61 5.56
N SER A 31 -6.50 10.52 6.24
CA SER A 31 -5.06 10.43 6.51
C SER A 31 -4.74 9.40 7.59
N TYR A 32 -5.71 9.08 8.46
CA TYR A 32 -5.55 8.07 9.50
C TYR A 32 -5.44 6.67 8.88
N ARG A 33 -4.29 6.04 9.12
CA ARG A 33 -4.04 4.64 8.79
C ARG A 33 -4.28 3.77 10.03
N PRO A 34 -5.37 2.98 10.09
CA PRO A 34 -5.58 2.08 11.21
C PRO A 34 -4.48 1.00 11.24
N PRO A 35 -4.13 0.44 12.42
CA PRO A 35 -3.06 -0.56 12.54
C PRO A 35 -3.25 -1.81 11.68
N SER A 36 -4.50 -2.17 11.38
CA SER A 36 -4.87 -3.33 10.55
C SER A 36 -4.79 -3.06 9.03
N ALA A 37 -4.56 -1.81 8.62
CA ALA A 37 -4.39 -1.44 7.22
C ALA A 37 -2.92 -1.59 6.79
N ASP A 38 -2.72 -2.34 5.72
CA ASP A 38 -1.44 -2.59 5.07
C ASP A 38 -1.32 -1.88 3.71
N PHE A 39 -2.37 -1.15 3.29
CA PHE A 39 -2.44 -0.57 1.96
C PHE A 39 -3.37 0.64 1.85
N TYR A 40 -3.06 1.53 0.90
CA TYR A 40 -3.86 2.72 0.57
C TYR A 40 -4.55 2.58 -0.78
N CYS A 41 -5.89 2.70 -0.79
CA CYS A 41 -6.69 2.67 -2.01
C CYS A 41 -6.67 4.02 -2.73
N TRP A 42 -6.10 4.11 -3.94
CA TRP A 42 -6.13 5.36 -4.69
C TRP A 42 -7.50 5.67 -5.30
N ARG A 43 -8.35 4.65 -5.49
CA ARG A 43 -9.70 4.84 -6.04
C ARG A 43 -10.63 5.52 -5.05
N PHE A 44 -10.66 5.02 -3.81
CA PHE A 44 -11.57 5.52 -2.77
C PHE A 44 -10.89 6.43 -1.75
N LYS A 45 -9.57 6.64 -1.90
CA LYS A 45 -8.75 7.53 -1.08
C LYS A 45 -8.77 7.20 0.41
N LEU A 46 -8.63 5.92 0.75
CA LEU A 46 -8.70 5.41 2.12
C LEU A 46 -7.66 4.31 2.39
N TRP A 47 -7.22 4.22 3.64
CA TRP A 47 -6.41 3.11 4.14
C TRP A 47 -7.28 1.89 4.49
N TYR A 48 -6.90 0.71 4.02
CA TYR A 48 -7.58 -0.56 4.36
C TYR A 48 -6.68 -1.77 4.15
N ASN A 49 -7.26 -2.96 4.31
CA ASN A 49 -6.57 -4.23 4.20
C ASN A 49 -6.49 -4.74 2.73
N THR A 50 -5.30 -5.13 2.27
CA THR A 50 -5.07 -5.67 0.91
C THR A 50 -5.89 -6.91 0.61
N LEU A 51 -6.20 -7.73 1.61
CA LEU A 51 -7.03 -8.93 1.42
C LEU A 51 -8.48 -8.55 1.13
N ASP A 52 -9.00 -7.53 1.81
CA ASP A 52 -10.32 -6.97 1.50
C ASP A 52 -10.32 -6.31 0.11
N CYS A 53 -9.20 -5.70 -0.32
CA CYS A 53 -9.04 -5.17 -1.68
C CYS A 53 -9.25 -6.24 -2.74
N ALA A 54 -8.52 -7.34 -2.54
CA ALA A 54 -8.54 -8.49 -3.42
C ALA A 54 -9.95 -9.10 -3.47
N PHE A 55 -10.61 -9.25 -2.32
CA PHE A 55 -11.97 -9.74 -2.22
C PHE A 55 -12.96 -8.86 -3.00
N ARG A 56 -12.97 -7.55 -2.74
CA ARG A 56 -13.87 -6.60 -3.42
C ARG A 56 -13.62 -6.54 -4.93
N THR A 57 -12.38 -6.70 -5.35
CA THR A 57 -12.02 -6.80 -6.77
C THR A 57 -12.55 -8.09 -7.38
N GLN A 58 -12.43 -9.22 -6.68
CA GLN A 58 -12.95 -10.51 -7.18
C GLN A 58 -14.47 -10.52 -7.32
N HIS A 59 -15.17 -9.85 -6.39
CA HIS A 59 -16.63 -9.89 -6.30
C HIS A 59 -17.32 -8.63 -6.83
N HIS A 60 -16.57 -7.67 -7.36
CA HIS A 60 -17.07 -6.39 -7.87
C HIS A 60 -18.06 -5.70 -6.92
N THR A 61 -17.76 -5.70 -5.62
CA THR A 61 -18.73 -5.25 -4.60
C THR A 61 -19.09 -3.77 -4.68
N PHE A 62 -18.29 -2.98 -5.40
CA PHE A 62 -18.54 -1.58 -5.73
C PHE A 62 -18.20 -1.34 -7.19
N GLU A 63 -18.94 -0.47 -7.87
CA GLU A 63 -18.67 -0.10 -9.27
C GLU A 63 -17.22 0.35 -9.47
N GLY A 64 -16.65 1.08 -8.51
CA GLY A 64 -15.26 1.53 -8.55
C GLY A 64 -14.20 0.42 -8.48
N CYS A 65 -14.57 -0.79 -8.04
CA CYS A 65 -13.68 -1.95 -7.99
C CYS A 65 -13.59 -2.68 -9.34
N ALA A 66 -14.61 -2.57 -10.19
CA ALA A 66 -14.60 -3.20 -11.50
C ALA A 66 -13.44 -2.65 -12.33
N ARG A 67 -12.62 -3.56 -12.90
CA ARG A 67 -11.44 -3.22 -13.72
C ARG A 67 -10.42 -2.30 -13.03
N CYS A 68 -10.40 -2.26 -11.70
CA CYS A 68 -9.43 -1.48 -10.95
C CYS A 68 -8.02 -2.10 -11.06
N ALA A 69 -7.05 -1.38 -11.63
CA ALA A 69 -5.68 -1.87 -11.78
C ALA A 69 -5.02 -2.22 -10.42
N GLN A 70 -5.22 -1.36 -9.42
CA GLN A 70 -4.73 -1.57 -8.06
C GLN A 70 -5.38 -2.82 -7.43
N GLY A 71 -6.69 -2.99 -7.67
CA GLY A 71 -7.45 -4.16 -7.27
C GLY A 71 -6.95 -5.44 -7.90
N ASN A 72 -6.73 -5.44 -9.22
CA ASN A 72 -6.23 -6.60 -9.96
C ASN A 72 -4.84 -7.05 -9.49
N PHE A 73 -3.96 -6.09 -9.18
CA PHE A 73 -2.65 -6.39 -8.62
C PHE A 73 -2.78 -7.09 -7.25
N ASN A 74 -3.61 -6.54 -6.35
CA ASN A 74 -3.84 -7.13 -5.04
C ASN A 74 -4.55 -8.48 -5.13
N LEU A 75 -5.50 -8.64 -6.04
CA LEU A 75 -6.16 -9.91 -6.32
C LEU A 75 -5.17 -10.99 -6.75
N LYS A 76 -4.20 -10.64 -7.61
CA LYS A 76 -3.12 -11.56 -7.99
C LYS A 76 -2.24 -11.92 -6.80
N ALA A 77 -1.84 -10.94 -5.99
CA ALA A 77 -0.95 -11.14 -4.84
C ALA A 77 -1.60 -11.96 -3.71
N ARG A 78 -2.91 -11.77 -3.48
CA ARG A 78 -3.65 -12.36 -2.34
C ARG A 78 -4.57 -13.52 -2.73
N ARG A 79 -4.47 -14.03 -3.97
CA ARG A 79 -5.34 -15.10 -4.50
C ARG A 79 -5.37 -16.33 -3.59
N ARG A 80 -4.20 -16.74 -3.05
CA ARG A 80 -4.10 -17.90 -2.14
C ARG A 80 -4.82 -17.65 -0.83
N ASP A 81 -4.69 -16.45 -0.26
CA ASP A 81 -5.32 -16.08 1.01
C ASP A 81 -6.85 -16.07 0.91
N LEU A 82 -7.39 -15.68 -0.24
CA LEU A 82 -8.83 -15.70 -0.52
C LEU A 82 -9.38 -17.14 -0.60
N VAL A 83 -8.59 -18.06 -1.16
CA VAL A 83 -8.93 -19.49 -1.18
C VAL A 83 -8.93 -20.05 0.24
N VAL A 84 -7.91 -19.76 1.04
CA VAL A 84 -7.83 -20.19 2.45
C VAL A 84 -8.99 -19.64 3.27
N LYS A 85 -9.36 -18.37 3.10
CA LYS A 85 -10.54 -17.79 3.76
C LYS A 85 -11.84 -18.49 3.37
N ARG A 86 -12.01 -18.94 2.12
CA ARG A 86 -13.19 -19.74 1.71
C ARG A 86 -13.29 -21.07 2.46
N PHE A 87 -12.17 -21.63 2.89
CA PHE A 87 -12.13 -22.88 3.66
C PHE A 87 -12.25 -22.65 5.18
N LEU A 88 -11.79 -21.50 5.69
CA LEU A 88 -11.84 -21.17 7.13
C LEU A 88 -13.10 -20.39 7.54
N GLY A 89 -13.72 -19.67 6.61
CA GLY A 89 -14.99 -18.98 6.82
C GLY A 89 -16.12 -19.84 6.28
N GLY A 90 -16.80 -20.57 7.17
CA GLY A 90 -18.04 -21.28 6.84
C GLY A 90 -19.08 -20.38 6.15
N PRO A 91 -20.20 -20.95 5.67
CA PRO A 91 -21.16 -20.23 4.85
C PRO A 91 -21.62 -18.94 5.53
N PRO A 92 -21.93 -17.88 4.75
CA PRO A 92 -22.46 -16.64 5.31
C PRO A 92 -23.73 -16.96 6.11
N ARG A 93 -23.77 -16.49 7.37
CA ARG A 93 -24.99 -16.51 8.20
C ARG A 93 -25.97 -15.45 7.71
#